data_AF-A0A363MY93-F1
#
_entry.id   AF-A0A363MY93-F1
#
_cell.length_a   1.000
_cell.length_b   1.000
_cell.length_c   1.000
_cell.angle_alpha   90.00
_cell.angle_beta   90.00
_cell.angle_gamma   90.00
#
_symmetry.space_group_name_H-M   'P 1'
#
loop_
_entity.id
_entity.type
_entity.pdbx_description
1 polymer ?
#
loop_
_entity_poly.entity_id
_entity_poly.type
_entity_poly.pdbx_seq_one_letter_code
_entity_poly.pdbx_strand_id
1 'polypeptide(L)'
;MKWFVTLKTTFKDKFFKSNLKKSFVDLEKGKQLYSTSHFQEAIIHLDNVVNYEFDSTAYELRASCFQKLEHHYKAIEDFDKVIEFNPLEFSYYYHRAVSKKAVFDFTGQIQDLHNCIHYSKKN
;
A
#
# COMPACT_ATOMS: atom_id res chain seq x y z
N MET A 1 43.92 -5.16 -3.47
CA MET A 1 42.58 -5.81 -3.52
C MET A 1 41.44 -4.88 -3.10
N LYS A 2 41.43 -3.59 -3.50
CA LYS A 2 40.31 -2.66 -3.20
C LYS A 2 39.30 -2.54 -4.35
N TRP A 3 39.74 -2.81 -5.59
CA TRP A 3 38.96 -2.64 -6.82
C TRP A 3 37.78 -3.61 -6.98
N PHE A 4 37.93 -4.88 -6.55
CA PHE A 4 36.85 -5.86 -6.62
C PHE A 4 35.74 -5.61 -5.59
N VAL A 5 36.07 -5.00 -4.45
CA VAL A 5 35.08 -4.63 -3.42
C VAL A 5 34.27 -3.42 -3.87
N THR A 6 34.91 -2.40 -4.43
CA THR A 6 34.23 -1.22 -4.98
C THR A 6 33.36 -1.55 -6.20
N LEU A 7 33.75 -2.51 -7.05
CA LEU A 7 32.95 -2.92 -8.20
C LEU A 7 31.65 -3.66 -7.80
N LYS A 8 31.71 -4.52 -6.77
CA LYS A 8 30.53 -5.20 -6.23
C LYS A 8 29.55 -4.23 -5.55
N THR A 9 30.06 -3.26 -4.80
CA THR A 9 29.20 -2.24 -4.14
C THR A 9 28.57 -1.30 -5.17
N THR A 10 29.32 -0.84 -6.17
CA THR A 10 28.78 0.03 -7.22
C THR A 10 27.76 -0.66 -8.12
N PHE A 11 27.93 -1.96 -8.41
CA PHE A 11 26.94 -2.73 -9.16
C PHE A 11 25.63 -2.92 -8.37
N LYS A 12 25.73 -3.28 -7.08
CA LYS A 12 24.56 -3.41 -6.18
C LYS A 12 23.81 -2.08 -6.06
N ASP A 13 24.52 -0.97 -5.93
CA ASP A 13 23.93 0.37 -5.85
C ASP A 13 23.28 0.80 -7.17
N LYS A 14 23.91 0.49 -8.32
CA LYS A 14 23.32 0.81 -9.64
C LYS A 14 22.06 -0.01 -9.89
N PHE A 15 22.07 -1.29 -9.53
CA PHE A 15 20.93 -2.20 -9.66
C PHE A 15 19.78 -1.81 -8.72
N PHE A 16 20.09 -1.43 -7.48
CA PHE A 16 19.12 -0.90 -6.53
C PHE A 16 18.49 0.40 -7.04
N LYS A 17 19.31 1.35 -7.54
CA LYS A 17 18.83 2.61 -8.14
C LYS A 17 17.96 2.39 -9.39
N SER A 18 18.29 1.43 -10.24
CA SER A 18 17.46 1.11 -11.41
C SER A 18 16.11 0.52 -11.01
N ASN A 19 16.08 -0.29 -9.95
CA ASN A 19 14.85 -0.90 -9.47
C ASN A 19 13.96 0.11 -8.73
N LEU A 20 14.54 1.03 -7.95
CA LEU A 20 13.81 2.17 -7.37
C LEU A 20 13.16 3.05 -8.45
N LYS A 21 13.91 3.33 -9.53
CA LYS A 21 13.34 4.08 -10.66
C LYS A 21 12.17 3.34 -11.31
N LYS A 22 12.25 2.01 -11.41
CA LYS A 22 11.17 1.17 -11.93
C LYS A 22 9.96 1.17 -10.97
N SER A 23 10.19 0.96 -9.68
CA SER A 23 9.19 1.03 -8.60
C SER A 23 8.39 2.34 -8.68
N PHE A 24 9.08 3.48 -8.78
CA PHE A 24 8.44 4.79 -8.95
C PHE A 24 7.56 4.86 -10.22
N VAL A 25 8.04 4.37 -11.36
CA VAL A 25 7.26 4.37 -12.61
C VAL A 25 6.02 3.48 -12.49
N ASP A 26 6.13 2.32 -11.85
CA ASP A 26 5.00 1.43 -11.61
C ASP A 26 3.99 2.07 -10.64
N LEU A 27 4.44 2.77 -9.60
CA LEU A 27 3.56 3.51 -8.68
C LEU A 27 2.75 4.59 -9.41
N GLU A 28 3.40 5.41 -10.24
CA GLU A 28 2.72 6.48 -10.99
C GLU A 28 1.71 5.92 -12.00
N LYS A 29 2.04 4.79 -12.66
CA LYS A 29 1.07 4.08 -13.51
C LYS A 29 -0.11 3.52 -12.73
N GLY A 30 0.14 2.90 -11.57
CA GLY A 30 -0.89 2.41 -10.67
C GLY A 30 -1.88 3.50 -10.26
N LYS A 31 -1.36 4.68 -9.90
CA LYS A 31 -2.18 5.88 -9.59
C LYS A 31 -3.05 6.32 -10.76
N GLN A 32 -2.46 6.40 -11.97
CA GLN A 32 -3.20 6.81 -13.16
C GLN A 32 -4.32 5.81 -13.49
N LEU A 33 -4.03 4.52 -13.44
CA LEU A 33 -5.02 3.46 -13.68
C LEU A 33 -6.13 3.48 -12.64
N TYR A 34 -5.80 3.68 -11.37
CA TYR A 34 -6.78 3.90 -10.31
C TYR A 34 -7.70 5.10 -10.59
N SER A 35 -7.14 6.25 -10.99
CA SER A 35 -7.93 7.44 -11.33
C SER A 35 -8.84 7.26 -12.54
N THR A 36 -8.48 6.34 -13.45
CA THR A 36 -9.28 5.99 -14.63
C THR A 36 -10.16 4.76 -14.41
N SER A 37 -10.29 4.28 -13.16
CA SER A 37 -11.09 3.12 -12.76
C SER A 37 -10.66 1.77 -13.37
N HIS A 38 -9.45 1.68 -13.90
CA HIS A 38 -8.82 0.44 -14.38
C HIS A 38 -8.19 -0.31 -13.20
N PHE A 39 -9.02 -0.79 -12.27
CA PHE A 39 -8.57 -1.30 -10.98
C PHE A 39 -7.74 -2.58 -11.08
N GLN A 40 -8.09 -3.47 -12.01
CA GLN A 40 -7.38 -4.74 -12.19
C GLN A 40 -5.96 -4.48 -12.73
N GLU A 41 -5.81 -3.61 -13.73
CA GLU A 41 -4.49 -3.23 -14.25
C GLU A 41 -3.69 -2.43 -13.21
N ALA A 42 -4.36 -1.57 -12.43
CA ALA A 42 -3.70 -0.83 -11.35
C ALA A 42 -3.05 -1.79 -10.34
N ILE A 43 -3.75 -2.85 -9.93
CA ILE A 43 -3.21 -3.86 -9.00
C ILE A 43 -1.93 -4.49 -9.53
N ILE A 44 -1.84 -4.81 -10.82
CA ILE A 44 -0.62 -5.41 -11.40
C ILE A 44 0.60 -4.49 -11.23
N HIS A 45 0.42 -3.19 -11.45
CA HIS A 45 1.51 -2.23 -11.25
C HIS A 45 1.83 -2.02 -9.77
N LEU A 46 0.82 -1.98 -8.90
CA LEU A 46 1.00 -1.81 -7.46
C LEU A 46 1.65 -3.06 -6.82
N ASP A 47 1.33 -4.25 -7.31
CA ASP A 47 1.97 -5.52 -6.93
C ASP A 47 3.48 -5.49 -7.24
N ASN A 48 3.88 -4.89 -8.36
CA ASN A 48 5.30 -4.71 -8.63
C ASN A 48 5.95 -3.87 -7.52
N VAL A 49 5.36 -2.75 -7.13
CA VAL A 49 5.91 -1.86 -6.09
C VAL A 49 6.06 -2.58 -4.75
N VAL A 50 4.97 -3.15 -4.24
CA VAL A 50 4.93 -3.74 -2.89
C VAL A 50 5.76 -5.02 -2.73
N ASN A 51 6.10 -5.69 -3.84
CA ASN A 51 6.97 -6.86 -3.84
C ASN A 51 8.47 -6.50 -3.69
N TYR A 52 8.86 -5.25 -3.95
CA TYR A 52 10.25 -4.80 -3.80
C TYR A 52 10.50 -4.04 -2.50
N GLU A 53 9.59 -3.15 -2.13
CA GLU A 53 9.73 -2.30 -0.96
C GLU A 53 8.37 -1.98 -0.33
N PHE A 54 8.39 -1.59 0.94
CA PHE A 54 7.20 -1.05 1.57
C PHE A 54 6.99 0.39 1.09
N ASP A 55 5.86 0.63 0.42
CA ASP A 55 5.39 1.96 0.04
C ASP A 55 3.94 2.12 0.50
N SER A 56 3.70 3.01 1.46
CA SER A 56 2.38 3.22 2.06
C SER A 56 1.32 3.60 1.01
N THR A 57 1.72 4.39 0.00
CA THR A 57 0.82 4.83 -1.08
C THR A 57 0.43 3.65 -1.96
N ALA A 58 1.40 2.76 -2.25
CA ALA A 58 1.14 1.58 -3.06
C ALA A 58 0.16 0.63 -2.38
N TYR A 59 0.37 0.34 -1.08
CA TYR A 59 -0.54 -0.49 -0.29
C TYR A 59 -1.93 0.15 -0.16
N GLU A 60 -2.01 1.45 0.13
CA GLU A 60 -3.29 2.17 0.23
C GLU A 60 -4.10 2.13 -1.08
N LEU A 61 -3.45 2.41 -2.21
CA LEU A 61 -4.09 2.36 -3.52
C LEU A 61 -4.50 0.95 -3.89
N ARG A 62 -3.66 -0.06 -3.58
CA ARG A 62 -3.96 -1.46 -3.88
C ARG A 62 -5.14 -1.94 -3.04
N ALA A 63 -5.18 -1.58 -1.77
CA ALA A 63 -6.33 -1.83 -0.89
C ALA A 63 -7.59 -1.19 -1.46
N SER A 64 -7.50 0.06 -1.92
CA SER A 64 -8.62 0.77 -2.53
C SER A 64 -9.10 0.11 -3.81
N CYS A 65 -8.20 -0.36 -4.68
CA CYS A 65 -8.55 -1.19 -5.84
C CYS A 65 -9.29 -2.47 -5.41
N PHE A 66 -8.78 -3.17 -4.40
CA PHE A 66 -9.43 -4.37 -3.87
C PHE A 66 -10.82 -4.07 -3.32
N GLN A 67 -11.04 -2.93 -2.66
CA GLN A 67 -12.39 -2.50 -2.24
C GLN A 67 -13.32 -2.29 -3.43
N LYS A 68 -12.84 -1.64 -4.50
CA LYS A 68 -13.63 -1.39 -5.72
C LYS A 68 -13.99 -2.67 -6.47
N LEU A 69 -13.20 -3.72 -6.28
CA LEU A 69 -13.41 -5.06 -6.85
C LEU A 69 -14.05 -6.04 -5.84
N GLU A 70 -14.53 -5.55 -4.70
CA GLU A 70 -15.16 -6.36 -3.63
C GLU A 70 -14.25 -7.45 -3.02
N HIS A 71 -12.94 -7.36 -3.23
CA HIS A 71 -11.92 -8.22 -2.64
C HIS A 71 -11.56 -7.77 -1.21
N HIS A 72 -12.55 -7.70 -0.34
CA HIS A 72 -12.44 -7.04 0.97
C HIS A 72 -11.41 -7.68 1.92
N TYR A 73 -11.18 -9.00 1.88
CA TYR A 73 -10.13 -9.63 2.69
C TYR A 73 -8.73 -9.13 2.33
N LYS A 74 -8.42 -9.02 1.02
CA LYS A 74 -7.13 -8.48 0.57
C LYS A 74 -6.98 -7.00 0.89
N ALA A 75 -8.07 -6.23 0.78
CA ALA A 75 -8.07 -4.84 1.20
C ALA A 75 -7.74 -4.69 2.69
N ILE A 76 -8.29 -5.56 3.55
CA ILE A 76 -7.99 -5.57 5.00
C ILE A 76 -6.50 -5.84 5.23
N GLU A 77 -5.92 -6.84 4.57
CA GLU A 77 -4.49 -7.15 4.70
C GLU A 77 -3.59 -5.96 4.33
N ASP A 78 -3.91 -5.25 3.24
CA ASP A 78 -3.15 -4.06 2.84
C ASP A 78 -3.34 -2.89 3.82
N PHE A 79 -4.56 -2.69 4.33
CA PHE A 79 -4.80 -1.69 5.37
C PHE A 79 -4.09 -2.02 6.68
N ASP A 80 -4.00 -3.30 7.06
CA ASP A 80 -3.24 -3.75 8.23
C ASP A 80 -1.78 -3.32 8.11
N LYS A 81 -1.18 -3.45 6.92
CA LYS A 81 0.21 -3.05 6.65
C LYS A 81 0.47 -1.57 6.78
N VAL A 82 -0.40 -0.72 6.23
CA VAL A 82 -0.21 0.75 6.37
C VAL A 82 -0.48 1.24 7.78
N ILE A 83 -1.37 0.59 8.53
CA ILE A 83 -1.62 0.88 9.95
C ILE A 83 -0.44 0.45 10.83
N GLU A 84 0.21 -0.69 10.54
CA GLU A 84 1.43 -1.13 11.23
C GLU A 84 2.53 -0.08 11.13
N PHE A 85 2.66 0.57 9.97
CA PHE A 85 3.70 1.57 9.71
C PHE A 85 3.34 2.99 10.20
N ASN A 86 2.10 3.44 9.95
CA ASN A 86 1.61 4.73 10.40
C ASN A 86 0.27 4.58 11.13
N PRO A 87 0.30 4.26 12.43
CA PRO A 87 -0.91 4.00 13.22
C PRO A 87 -1.70 5.29 13.53
N LEU A 88 -1.17 6.48 13.23
CA LEU A 88 -1.85 7.76 13.49
C LEU A 88 -2.69 8.23 12.31
N GLU A 89 -2.52 7.64 11.13
CA GLU A 89 -3.30 8.01 9.95
C GLU A 89 -4.73 7.45 10.06
N PHE A 90 -5.66 8.34 10.40
CA PHE A 90 -7.04 7.95 10.71
C PHE A 90 -7.77 7.38 9.49
N SER A 91 -7.42 7.82 8.27
CA SER A 91 -8.08 7.38 7.04
C SER A 91 -7.94 5.87 6.81
N TYR A 92 -6.81 5.27 7.18
CA TYR A 92 -6.58 3.83 7.05
C TYR A 92 -7.58 3.00 7.86
N TYR A 93 -7.90 3.44 9.09
CA TYR A 93 -8.92 2.77 9.90
C TYR A 93 -10.30 2.91 9.30
N TYR A 94 -10.66 4.09 8.80
CA TYR A 94 -11.94 4.31 8.12
C TYR A 94 -12.09 3.36 6.92
N HIS A 95 -11.09 3.30 6.05
CA HIS A 95 -11.13 2.43 4.88
C HIS A 95 -11.16 0.96 5.27
N ARG A 96 -10.35 0.51 6.25
CA ARG A 96 -10.41 -0.88 6.74
C ARG A 96 -11.78 -1.22 7.33
N ALA A 97 -12.41 -0.30 8.05
CA ALA A 97 -13.76 -0.48 8.59
C ALA A 97 -14.81 -0.73 7.49
N VAL A 98 -14.70 -0.06 6.34
CA VAL A 98 -15.57 -0.31 5.18
C VAL A 98 -15.45 -1.76 4.70
N SER A 99 -14.21 -2.29 4.63
CA SER A 99 -13.99 -3.68 4.22
C SER A 99 -14.43 -4.69 5.29
N LYS A 100 -14.18 -4.41 6.57
CA LYS A 100 -14.65 -5.25 7.67
C LYS A 100 -16.17 -5.36 7.73
N LYS A 101 -16.88 -4.25 7.48
CA LYS A 101 -18.34 -4.25 7.31
C LYS A 101 -18.78 -5.20 6.20
N ALA A 102 -18.10 -5.16 5.05
CA ALA A 102 -18.46 -5.96 3.89
C ALA A 102 -18.23 -7.46 4.10
N VAL A 103 -17.27 -7.85 4.96
CA VAL A 103 -17.06 -9.25 5.39
C VAL A 103 -17.81 -9.62 6.67
N PHE A 104 -18.75 -8.77 7.13
CA PHE A 104 -19.55 -8.95 8.35
C PHE A 104 -18.76 -9.01 9.67
N ASP A 105 -17.51 -8.52 9.67
CA ASP A 105 -16.74 -8.27 10.91
C ASP A 105 -17.19 -6.95 11.54
N PHE A 106 -18.39 -6.96 12.13
CA PHE A 106 -18.96 -5.77 12.77
C PHE A 106 -18.20 -5.34 14.03
N THR A 107 -17.63 -6.29 14.77
CA THR A 107 -16.81 -6.00 15.95
C THR A 107 -15.54 -5.24 15.55
N GLY A 108 -14.82 -5.73 14.55
CA GLY A 108 -13.65 -5.06 14.02
C GLY A 108 -13.97 -3.74 13.32
N GLN A 109 -15.12 -3.63 12.64
CA GLN A 109 -15.60 -2.37 12.08
C GLN A 109 -15.79 -1.30 13.18
N ILE A 110 -16.49 -1.63 14.27
CA ILE A 110 -16.75 -0.69 15.38
C ILE A 110 -15.42 -0.23 15.99
N GLN A 111 -14.49 -1.16 16.20
CA GLN A 111 -13.15 -0.84 16.72
C GLN A 111 -12.40 0.13 15.78
N ASP A 112 -12.43 -0.10 14.47
CA ASP A 112 -11.76 0.76 13.51
C ASP A 112 -12.41 2.14 13.39
N LEU A 113 -13.74 2.23 13.47
CA LEU A 113 -14.44 3.52 13.51
C LEU A 113 -14.10 4.31 14.79
N HIS A 114 -13.99 3.63 15.94
CA HIS A 114 -13.54 4.26 17.17
C HIS A 114 -12.11 4.80 17.05
N ASN A 115 -11.19 3.99 16.51
CA ASN A 115 -9.81 4.41 16.26
C ASN A 115 -9.74 5.58 15.26
N CYS A 116 -10.53 5.56 14.18
CA CYS A 116 -10.64 6.65 13.23
C CYS A 116 -11.01 7.96 13.93
N ILE A 117 -12.04 7.96 14.79
CA ILE A 117 -12.45 9.16 15.54
C ILE A 117 -11.40 9.59 16.56
N HIS A 118 -10.70 8.63 17.18
CA HIS A 118 -9.64 8.93 18.15
C HIS A 118 -8.46 9.65 17.48
N TYR A 119 -7.98 9.12 16.36
CA TYR A 119 -6.81 9.66 15.66
C TYR A 119 -7.13 10.89 14.82
N SER A 120 -8.35 11.05 14.30
CA SER A 120 -8.73 12.26 13.55
C SER A 120 -8.67 13.54 14.39
N LYS A 121 -8.80 13.42 15.72
CA LYS A 121 -8.69 14.56 16.67
C LYS A 121 -7.26 14.93 17.03
N LYS A 122 -6.28 14.10 16.64
CA LYS A 122 -4.85 14.30 16.95
C LYS A 122 -4.05 14.90 15.78
N ASN A 123 -4.61 14.90 14.58
CA ASN A 123 -4.13 15.64 13.41
C ASN A 123 -4.61 17.09 13.46
#